data_AF-A0A7Y2ZW84-F1
#
_entry.id   AF-A0A7Y2ZW84-F1
#
_cell.length_a   1.000
_cell.length_b   1.000
_cell.length_c   1.000
_cell.angle_alpha   90.00
_cell.angle_beta   90.00
_cell.angle_gamma   90.00
#
_symmetry.space_group_name_H-M   'P 1'
#
loop_
_entity.id
_entity.type
_entity.pdbx_description
1 polymer ?
#
loop_
_entity_poly.entity_id
_entity_poly.type
_entity_poly.pdbx_seq_one_letter_code
_entity_poly.pdbx_strand_id
1 'polypeptide(L)'
;RLREYLVKYVIMYFDNDFPRQNPIQEYIRNFINSRRIYQPPRSVLIKMEEAAKLFGVSQQELKAMDRKTLTRSYRRLAMTHHPDQGGKCDTFLRLTEIYQGLLRKKR
;
A
#
# COMPACT_ATOMS: atom_id res chain seq x y z
N ARG A 1 1.18 -11.79 61.22
CA ARG A 1 0.63 -12.94 60.46
C ARG A 1 0.03 -12.37 59.17
N LEU A 2 0.51 -12.79 58.00
CA LEU A 2 -0.03 -12.32 56.71
C LEU A 2 -1.48 -12.82 56.56
N ARG A 3 -2.40 -11.99 56.06
CA ARG A 3 -3.80 -12.41 55.88
C ARG A 3 -3.88 -13.47 54.78
N GLU A 4 -4.73 -14.47 54.98
CA GLU A 4 -4.80 -15.69 54.16
C GLU A 4 -5.03 -15.40 52.66
N TYR A 5 -5.83 -14.38 52.34
CA TYR A 5 -6.06 -13.98 50.95
C TYR A 5 -4.80 -13.40 50.27
N LEU A 6 -3.87 -12.80 51.01
CA LEU A 6 -2.64 -12.24 50.46
C LEU A 6 -1.64 -13.34 50.10
N VAL A 7 -1.70 -14.50 50.76
CA VAL A 7 -0.84 -15.65 50.45
C VAL A 7 -1.04 -16.12 49.01
N LYS A 8 -2.30 -16.15 48.54
CA LYS A 8 -2.63 -16.49 47.15
C LYS A 8 -1.99 -15.55 46.15
N TYR A 9 -1.99 -14.24 46.43
CA TYR A 9 -1.39 -13.24 45.55
C TYR A 9 0.14 -13.30 45.56
N VAL A 10 0.74 -13.58 46.71
CA VAL A 10 2.19 -13.77 46.83
C VAL A 10 2.63 -14.98 46.01
N ILE A 11 1.97 -16.14 46.17
CA ILE A 11 2.27 -17.34 45.36
C ILE A 11 2.10 -17.05 43.87
N MET A 12 0.97 -16.43 43.48
CA MET A 12 0.70 -16.10 42.08
C MET A 12 1.77 -15.18 41.46
N TYR A 13 2.26 -14.18 42.20
CA TYR A 13 3.25 -13.22 41.71
C TYR A 13 4.69 -13.71 41.77
N PHE A 14 5.04 -14.58 42.72
CA PHE A 14 6.40 -15.08 42.89
C PHE A 14 6.67 -16.35 42.06
N ASP A 15 5.66 -17.18 41.82
CA ASP A 15 5.82 -18.41 41.03
C ASP A 15 5.57 -18.20 39.52
N ASN A 16 4.89 -17.11 39.14
CA ASN A 16 4.74 -16.75 37.74
C ASN A 16 5.66 -15.58 37.41
N ASP A 17 6.74 -15.84 36.70
CA ASP A 17 7.40 -14.79 35.93
C ASP A 17 6.35 -14.18 35.00
N PHE A 18 6.08 -12.88 35.15
CA PHE A 18 5.33 -12.13 34.13
C PHE A 18 5.94 -12.49 32.78
N PRO A 19 5.15 -12.87 31.77
CA PRO A 19 5.70 -13.17 30.46
C PRO A 19 6.45 -11.93 30.02
N ARG A 20 7.78 -11.96 30.09
CA ARG A 20 8.63 -10.86 29.64
C ARG A 20 8.26 -10.70 28.19
N GLN A 21 7.55 -9.63 27.86
CA GLN A 21 7.15 -9.36 26.49
C GLN A 21 8.44 -9.33 25.70
N ASN A 22 8.64 -10.34 24.84
CA ASN A 22 9.87 -10.43 24.08
C ASN A 22 9.87 -9.24 23.12
N PRO A 23 10.78 -8.26 23.27
CA PRO A 23 10.74 -7.01 22.52
C PRO A 23 10.83 -7.27 21.01
N ILE A 24 11.48 -8.37 20.60
CA ILE A 24 11.56 -8.79 19.19
C ILE A 24 10.19 -9.24 18.69
N GLN A 25 9.45 -10.03 19.47
CA GLN A 25 8.13 -10.50 19.07
C GLN A 25 7.11 -9.35 18.98
N GLU A 26 7.21 -8.37 19.86
CA GLU A 26 6.38 -7.17 19.81
C GLU A 26 6.73 -6.30 18.59
N TYR A 27 8.02 -6.11 18.30
CA TYR A 27 8.48 -5.44 17.10
C TYR A 27 7.94 -6.12 15.82
N ILE A 28 8.03 -7.45 15.73
CA ILE A 28 7.51 -8.21 14.59
C ILE A 28 5.99 -8.04 14.47
N ARG A 29 5.25 -8.12 15.58
CA ARG A 29 3.80 -7.90 15.59
C ARG A 29 3.45 -6.49 15.11
N ASN A 30 4.13 -5.47 15.62
CA ASN A 30 3.90 -4.08 15.23
C ASN A 30 4.24 -3.85 13.75
N PHE A 31 5.31 -4.44 13.25
CA PHE A 31 5.66 -4.40 11.83
C PHE A 31 4.57 -5.06 10.96
N ILE A 32 4.11 -6.25 11.31
CA ILE A 32 3.02 -6.94 10.59
C ILE A 32 1.73 -6.10 10.62
N ASN A 33 1.36 -5.58 11.78
CA ASN A 33 0.14 -4.79 11.96
C ASN A 33 0.20 -3.47 11.19
N SER A 34 1.35 -2.77 11.19
CA SER A 34 1.54 -1.53 10.44
C SER A 34 1.31 -1.71 8.94
N ARG A 35 1.68 -2.87 8.38
CA ARG A 35 1.45 -3.20 6.96
C ARG A 35 0.00 -3.59 6.67
N ARG A 36 -0.67 -4.27 7.62
CA ARG A 36 -2.07 -4.69 7.47
C ARG A 36 -3.04 -3.51 7.56
N ILE A 37 -2.77 -2.56 8.43
CA ILE A 37 -3.63 -1.41 8.70
C ILE A 37 -3.30 -0.24 7.76
N TYR A 38 -2.26 -0.37 6.94
CA TYR A 38 -1.85 0.69 6.02
C TYR A 38 -3.00 1.10 5.08
N GLN A 39 -3.47 2.33 5.26
CA GLN A 39 -4.36 3.00 4.33
C GLN A 39 -3.55 4.04 3.56
N PRO A 40 -3.55 3.99 2.22
CA PRO A 40 -2.85 4.99 1.44
C PRO A 40 -3.46 6.38 1.72
N PRO A 41 -2.62 7.43 1.80
CA PRO A 41 -3.12 8.78 2.01
C PRO A 41 -4.00 9.22 0.84
N ARG A 42 -4.99 10.09 1.12
CA ARG A 42 -6.00 10.53 0.15
C ARG A 42 -5.42 11.10 -1.15
N SER A 43 -4.28 11.78 -1.06
CA SER A 43 -3.57 12.32 -2.24
C SER A 43 -3.11 11.22 -3.21
N VAL A 44 -2.73 10.06 -2.70
CA VAL A 44 -2.33 8.90 -3.52
C VAL A 44 -3.55 8.26 -4.15
N LEU A 45 -4.68 8.21 -3.43
CA LEU A 45 -5.95 7.73 -3.98
C LEU A 45 -6.38 8.59 -5.18
N ILE A 46 -6.42 9.92 -5.02
CA ILE A 46 -6.77 10.88 -6.09
C ILE A 46 -5.92 10.65 -7.34
N LYS A 47 -4.60 10.54 -7.18
CA LYS A 47 -3.68 10.25 -8.31
C LYS A 47 -3.95 8.90 -8.97
N MET A 48 -4.35 7.87 -8.20
CA MET A 48 -4.74 6.58 -8.75
C MET A 48 -6.06 6.65 -9.52
N GLU A 49 -7.02 7.47 -9.07
CA GLU A 49 -8.28 7.66 -9.78
C GLU A 49 -8.08 8.42 -11.10
N GLU A 50 -7.26 9.47 -11.07
CA GLU A 50 -6.87 10.22 -12.27
C GLU A 50 -6.15 9.32 -13.27
N ALA A 51 -5.22 8.50 -12.80
CA ALA A 51 -4.56 7.50 -13.62
C ALA A 51 -5.56 6.50 -14.21
N ALA A 52 -6.48 5.96 -13.41
CA ALA A 52 -7.49 5.02 -13.87
C ALA A 52 -8.38 5.63 -14.98
N LYS A 53 -8.82 6.87 -14.80
CA LYS A 53 -9.59 7.63 -15.80
C LYS A 53 -8.80 7.81 -17.10
N LEU A 54 -7.52 8.18 -17.01
CA LEU A 54 -6.69 8.41 -18.20
C LEU A 54 -6.38 7.12 -18.97
N PHE A 55 -6.25 5.99 -18.27
CA PHE A 55 -6.08 4.68 -18.87
C PHE A 55 -7.41 4.06 -19.35
N GLY A 56 -8.56 4.67 -19.02
CA GLY A 56 -9.88 4.16 -19.37
C GLY A 56 -10.24 2.85 -18.67
N VAL A 57 -9.69 2.60 -17.49
CA VAL A 57 -9.88 1.36 -16.71
C VAL A 57 -10.32 1.68 -15.29
N SER A 58 -10.85 0.69 -14.57
CA SER A 58 -11.12 0.86 -13.15
C SER A 58 -9.81 0.91 -12.33
N GLN A 59 -9.88 1.53 -11.14
CA GLN A 59 -8.74 1.55 -10.22
C GLN A 59 -8.27 0.16 -9.81
N GLN A 60 -9.21 -0.78 -9.69
CA GLN A 60 -8.93 -2.17 -9.32
C GLN A 60 -8.15 -2.88 -10.43
N GLU A 61 -8.57 -2.71 -11.68
CA GLU A 61 -7.86 -3.25 -12.85
C GLU A 61 -6.47 -2.63 -12.99
N LEU A 62 -6.33 -1.32 -12.80
CA LEU A 62 -5.03 -0.65 -12.84
C LEU A 62 -4.08 -1.18 -11.75
N LYS A 63 -4.60 -1.45 -10.57
CA LYS A 63 -3.84 -2.06 -9.46
C LYS A 63 -3.44 -3.49 -9.78
N ALA A 64 -4.34 -4.28 -10.38
CA ALA A 64 -4.11 -5.68 -10.73
C ALA A 64 -3.20 -5.87 -11.97
N MET A 65 -3.11 -4.88 -12.86
CA MET A 65 -2.33 -5.01 -14.10
C MET A 65 -0.84 -5.29 -13.84
N ASP A 66 -0.27 -6.23 -14.58
CA ASP A 66 1.17 -6.45 -14.59
C ASP A 66 1.91 -5.39 -15.43
N ARG A 67 3.23 -5.29 -15.28
CA ARG A 67 4.08 -4.36 -16.04
C ARG A 67 3.88 -4.48 -17.56
N LYS A 68 3.71 -5.71 -18.06
CA LYS A 68 3.51 -5.99 -19.49
C LYS A 68 2.17 -5.45 -19.98
N THR A 69 1.08 -5.68 -19.24
CA THR A 69 -0.26 -5.23 -19.62
C THR A 69 -0.39 -3.71 -19.53
N LEU A 70 0.24 -3.10 -18.51
CA LEU A 70 0.36 -1.64 -18.39
C LEU A 70 1.11 -1.02 -19.58
N THR A 71 2.21 -1.62 -20.00
CA THR A 71 2.99 -1.11 -21.14
C THR A 71 2.23 -1.24 -22.46
N ARG A 72 1.47 -2.33 -22.63
CA ARG A 72 0.64 -2.54 -23.82
C ARG A 72 -0.52 -1.53 -23.90
N SER A 73 -1.20 -1.26 -22.78
CA SER A 73 -2.27 -0.24 -22.73
C SER A 73 -1.71 1.16 -22.97
N TYR A 74 -0.55 1.48 -22.37
CA TYR A 74 0.15 2.74 -22.62
C TYR A 74 0.45 2.93 -24.10
N ARG A 75 1.06 1.94 -24.78
CA ARG A 75 1.38 2.06 -26.22
C ARG A 75 0.14 2.31 -27.07
N ARG A 76 -0.98 1.66 -26.76
CA ARG A 76 -2.25 1.87 -27.47
C ARG A 76 -2.73 3.31 -27.33
N LEU A 77 -2.78 3.82 -26.09
CA LEU A 77 -3.20 5.20 -25.81
C LEU A 77 -2.22 6.24 -26.37
N ALA A 78 -0.92 5.95 -26.28
CA ALA A 78 0.15 6.80 -26.79
C ALA A 78 0.07 6.96 -28.31
N MET A 79 -0.28 5.91 -29.05
CA MET A 79 -0.54 6.02 -30.48
C MET A 79 -1.75 6.92 -30.76
N THR A 80 -2.87 6.71 -30.06
CA THR A 80 -4.11 7.50 -30.27
C THR A 80 -3.95 8.99 -29.94
N HIS A 81 -3.18 9.31 -28.91
CA HIS A 81 -2.98 10.69 -28.45
C HIS A 81 -1.65 11.31 -28.92
N HIS A 82 -0.96 10.67 -29.87
CA HIS A 82 0.33 11.17 -30.35
C HIS A 82 0.17 12.54 -31.02
N PRO A 83 1.01 13.54 -30.72
CA PRO A 83 0.92 14.87 -31.31
C PRO A 83 1.02 14.85 -32.84
N ASP A 84 1.86 13.99 -33.40
CA ASP A 84 1.98 13.82 -34.87
C ASP A 84 0.70 13.31 -35.54
N GLN A 85 -0.21 12.68 -34.78
CA GLN A 85 -1.51 12.21 -35.28
C GLN A 85 -2.64 13.21 -34.97
N GLY A 86 -2.32 14.44 -34.55
CA GLY A 86 -3.29 15.47 -34.18
C GLY A 86 -3.81 15.35 -32.74
N GLY A 87 -3.16 14.53 -31.91
CA GLY A 87 -3.47 14.43 -30.48
C GLY A 87 -3.05 15.67 -29.68
N LYS A 88 -3.66 15.86 -28.50
CA LYS A 88 -3.30 16.96 -27.60
C LYS A 88 -1.97 16.64 -26.87
N CYS A 89 -0.92 17.40 -27.13
CA CYS A 89 0.38 17.31 -26.44
C CYS A 89 0.26 17.19 -24.91
N ASP A 90 -0.57 18.03 -24.28
CA ASP A 90 -0.73 18.03 -22.82
C ASP A 90 -1.26 16.71 -22.28
N THR A 91 -2.17 16.06 -23.02
CA THR A 91 -2.73 14.77 -22.62
C THR A 91 -1.70 13.65 -22.71
N PHE A 92 -0.83 13.73 -23.73
CA PHE A 92 0.28 12.80 -23.90
C PHE A 92 1.32 12.93 -22.79
N LEU A 93 1.73 14.16 -22.44
CA LEU A 93 2.66 14.41 -21.34
C LEU A 93 2.14 13.86 -20.01
N ARG A 94 0.88 14.15 -19.67
CA ARG A 94 0.23 13.61 -18.46
C ARG A 94 0.18 12.08 -18.46
N LEU A 95 -0.11 11.46 -19.62
CA LEU A 95 -0.11 10.00 -19.77
C LEU A 95 1.27 9.41 -19.48
N THR A 96 2.33 10.03 -20.03
CA THR A 96 3.71 9.57 -19.84
C THR A 96 4.18 9.71 -18.40
N GLU A 97 3.87 10.84 -17.73
CA GLU A 97 4.21 11.05 -16.32
C GLU A 97 3.56 10.00 -15.40
N ILE A 98 2.26 9.77 -15.58
CA ILE A 98 1.52 8.77 -14.81
C ILE A 98 2.08 7.36 -15.08
N TYR A 99 2.34 7.02 -16.35
CA TYR A 99 2.93 5.74 -16.72
C TYR A 99 4.29 5.50 -16.04
N GLN A 100 5.18 6.49 -16.04
CA GLN A 100 6.48 6.41 -15.37
C GLN A 100 6.34 6.23 -13.85
N GLY A 101 5.40 6.95 -13.23
CA GLY A 101 5.09 6.81 -11.81
C GLY A 101 4.59 5.40 -11.45
N LEU A 102 3.70 4.84 -12.27
CA LEU A 102 3.19 3.47 -12.10
C LEU A 102 4.28 2.41 -12.29
N LEU A 103 5.15 2.60 -13.27
CA LEU A 103 6.28 1.71 -13.57
C LEU A 103 7.28 1.60 -12.41
N ARG A 104 7.53 2.70 -11.70
CA ARG A 104 8.39 2.73 -10.51
C ARG A 104 7.78 1.97 -9.33
N LYS A 105 6.45 2.04 -9.18
CA LYS A 105 5.71 1.44 -8.06
C LYS A 105 5.49 -0.07 -8.23
N LYS A 106 5.31 -0.55 -9.46
CA LYS A 106 5.25 -1.98 -9.78
C LYS A 106 6.67 -2.50 -9.97
N ARG A 107 7.38 -2.80 -8.87
CA ARG A 107 8.74 -3.35 -8.90
C ARG A 107 8.71 -4.86 -8.93
#